data_AF-A0A3C1S1Y3-F1
#
_entry.id   AF-A0A3C1S1Y3-F1
#
_cell.length_a   1.000
_cell.length_b   1.000
_cell.length_c   1.000
_cell.angle_alpha   90.00
_cell.angle_beta   90.00
_cell.angle_gamma   90.00
#
_symmetry.space_group_name_H-M   'P 1'
#
loop_
_entity.id
_entity.type
_entity.pdbx_description
1 polymer ?
#
loop_
_entity_poly.entity_id
_entity_poly.type
_entity_poly.pdbx_seq_one_letter_code
_entity_poly.pdbx_strand_id
1 'polypeptide(L)'
;MVIKAQTSQVNTVPLSFEIPEIAILKIQPSIEPVIISLETITEAGNPIASKSETNNDKWLNYSSSIAEDGVTRNISVEILSGTAPPGTEITLNTGSYVGSGSGQFGTPSEQITLKRSPQKILTGIGGAFTNIGPQNGHPLSYGIQIKNYDLLSFQENHILFISYTISDD
;
A
#
# COMPACT_ATOMS: atom_id res chain seq x y z
N MET A 1 38.22 66.99 3.26
CA MET A 1 38.65 65.81 4.02
C MET A 1 37.44 64.91 4.19
N VAL A 2 37.40 63.79 3.48
CA VAL A 2 36.26 62.86 3.54
C VAL A 2 36.58 61.82 4.59
N ILE A 3 35.71 61.66 5.59
CA ILE A 3 35.63 60.42 6.37
C ILE A 3 34.15 60.07 6.50
N LYS A 4 33.68 59.18 5.63
CA LYS A 4 32.53 58.33 5.95
C LYS A 4 33.11 57.00 6.42
N ALA A 5 33.15 56.80 7.73
CA ALA A 5 33.38 55.49 8.31
C ALA A 5 32.01 54.97 8.75
N GLN A 6 31.33 54.25 7.85
CA GLN A 6 30.26 53.35 8.28
C GLN A 6 30.71 51.94 7.91
N THR A 7 31.11 51.18 8.92
CA THR A 7 31.34 49.75 8.80
C THR A 7 29.99 49.07 9.00
N SER A 8 29.59 48.21 8.06
CA SER A 8 28.38 47.41 8.21
C SER A 8 28.52 46.46 9.40
N GLN A 9 27.62 46.58 10.37
CA GLN A 9 27.50 45.63 11.48
C GLN A 9 26.48 44.55 11.09
N VAL A 10 26.90 43.29 11.11
CA VAL A 10 26.03 42.14 10.91
C VAL A 10 25.89 41.41 12.24
N ASN A 11 24.66 41.27 12.73
CA ASN A 11 24.32 40.44 13.88
C ASN A 11 23.62 39.18 13.37
N THR A 12 24.00 38.02 13.90
CA THR A 12 23.39 36.72 13.54
C THR A 12 22.66 36.14 14.74
N VAL A 13 21.52 35.49 14.48
CA VAL A 13 20.78 34.68 15.48
C VAL A 13 20.78 33.23 14.99
N PRO A 14 21.30 32.26 15.75
CA PRO A 14 21.21 30.86 15.37
C PRO A 14 19.76 30.37 15.53
N LEU A 15 19.26 29.64 14.52
CA LEU A 15 17.98 28.94 14.56
C LEU A 15 18.24 27.45 14.41
N SER A 16 17.63 26.64 15.26
CA SER A 16 17.68 25.17 15.20
C SER A 16 16.26 24.63 15.03
N PHE A 17 16.11 23.65 14.15
CA PHE A 17 14.84 22.96 13.89
C PHE A 17 15.08 21.46 13.94
N GLU A 18 14.09 20.72 14.45
CA GLU A 18 14.08 19.27 14.44
C GLU A 18 12.84 18.79 13.68
N ILE A 19 13.04 17.80 12.81
CA ILE A 19 11.95 17.13 12.11
C ILE A 19 11.79 15.76 12.76
N PRO A 20 10.58 15.40 13.24
CA PRO A 20 10.37 14.10 13.83
C PRO A 20 10.45 13.00 12.76
N GLU A 21 10.86 11.81 13.18
CA GLU A 21 10.67 10.60 12.40
C GLU A 21 9.19 10.17 12.42
N ILE A 22 8.63 9.90 11.25
CA ILE A 22 7.24 9.53 11.05
C ILE A 22 7.23 8.27 10.19
N ALA A 23 6.54 7.21 10.65
CA ALA A 23 6.28 6.00 9.88
C ALA A 23 4.84 5.53 10.18
N ILE A 24 3.86 6.13 9.51
CA ILE A 24 2.44 5.86 9.76
C ILE A 24 1.81 5.32 8.49
N LEU A 25 1.09 4.21 8.62
CA LEU A 25 0.38 3.54 7.53
C LEU A 25 -1.09 3.33 7.92
N LYS A 26 -1.99 3.50 6.96
CA LYS A 26 -3.41 3.17 7.09
C LYS A 26 -3.99 2.66 5.77
N ILE A 27 -4.87 1.67 5.87
CA ILE A 27 -5.73 1.24 4.76
C ILE A 27 -7.02 2.06 4.78
N GLN A 28 -7.41 2.62 3.63
CA GLN A 28 -8.63 3.42 3.49
C GLN A 28 -9.54 2.91 2.37
N PRO A 29 -10.88 2.88 2.56
CA PRO A 29 -11.58 3.08 3.84
C PRO A 29 -11.34 1.89 4.77
N SER A 30 -11.26 2.14 6.08
CA SER A 30 -10.83 1.14 7.08
C SER A 30 -11.93 0.19 7.57
N ILE A 31 -13.20 0.47 7.27
CA ILE A 31 -14.36 -0.27 7.79
C ILE A 31 -14.99 -1.23 6.77
N GLU A 32 -14.78 -0.99 5.48
CA GLU A 32 -15.41 -1.80 4.44
C GLU A 32 -14.58 -3.06 4.16
N PRO A 33 -15.15 -4.27 4.19
CA PRO A 33 -14.43 -5.45 3.72
C PRO A 33 -14.20 -5.38 2.20
N VAL A 34 -13.26 -6.18 1.71
CA VAL A 34 -13.19 -6.51 0.28
C VAL A 34 -14.00 -7.78 0.09
N ILE A 35 -15.03 -7.72 -0.75
CA ILE A 35 -15.88 -8.87 -1.10
C ILE A 35 -15.55 -9.26 -2.53
N ILE A 36 -15.21 -10.53 -2.75
CA ILE A 36 -14.97 -11.10 -4.08
C ILE A 36 -15.98 -12.23 -4.28
N SER A 37 -16.82 -12.11 -5.29
CA SER A 37 -17.85 -13.10 -5.63
C SER A 37 -17.61 -13.68 -7.01
N LEU A 38 -17.45 -15.00 -7.09
CA LEU A 38 -17.40 -15.73 -8.36
C LEU A 38 -18.80 -15.76 -8.99
N GLU A 39 -18.88 -15.53 -10.29
CA GLU A 39 -20.15 -15.58 -11.02
C GLU A 39 -20.56 -17.03 -11.29
N THR A 40 -21.87 -17.28 -11.25
CA THR A 40 -22.42 -18.57 -11.66
C THR A 40 -22.28 -18.76 -13.17
N ILE A 41 -22.23 -20.02 -13.60
CA ILE A 41 -22.31 -20.37 -15.02
C ILE A 41 -23.78 -20.51 -15.44
N THR A 42 -24.09 -20.14 -16.68
CA THR A 42 -25.46 -20.20 -17.25
C THR A 42 -25.67 -21.39 -18.19
N GLU A 43 -24.60 -22.09 -18.58
CA GLU A 43 -24.63 -23.22 -19.50
C GLU A 43 -23.74 -24.34 -18.97
N ALA A 44 -24.23 -25.58 -19.07
CA ALA A 44 -23.50 -26.75 -18.60
C ALA A 44 -22.22 -26.96 -19.40
N GLY A 45 -21.13 -27.28 -18.72
CA GLY A 45 -19.80 -27.48 -19.33
C GLY A 45 -18.92 -26.23 -19.36
N ASN A 46 -19.47 -25.04 -19.09
CA ASN A 46 -18.65 -23.83 -19.00
C ASN A 46 -17.87 -23.77 -17.67
N PRO A 47 -16.62 -23.25 -17.68
CA PRO A 47 -15.85 -23.04 -16.46
C PRO A 47 -16.36 -21.82 -15.68
N ILE A 48 -16.23 -21.86 -14.35
CA ILE A 48 -16.35 -20.65 -13.51
C ILE A 48 -15.21 -19.69 -13.87
N ALA A 49 -15.49 -18.47 -14.31
CA ALA A 49 -14.42 -17.52 -14.63
C ALA A 49 -13.64 -17.12 -13.36
N SER A 50 -12.30 -17.15 -13.42
CA SER A 50 -11.48 -16.51 -12.39
C SER A 50 -11.76 -15.02 -12.41
N LYS A 51 -12.01 -14.44 -11.24
CA LYS A 51 -12.37 -13.03 -11.14
C LYS A 51 -11.18 -12.25 -10.61
N SER A 52 -10.53 -11.51 -11.50
CA SER A 52 -9.74 -10.36 -11.06
C SER A 52 -10.71 -9.21 -10.83
N GLU A 53 -11.53 -9.27 -9.78
CA GLU A 53 -12.26 -8.07 -9.41
C GLU A 53 -11.25 -7.02 -9.01
N THR A 54 -11.13 -5.96 -9.77
CA THR A 54 -10.47 -4.75 -9.30
C THR A 54 -11.40 -4.08 -8.29
N ASN A 55 -11.54 -4.65 -7.10
CA ASN A 55 -11.97 -3.87 -5.95
C ASN A 55 -10.80 -2.92 -5.63
N ASN A 56 -10.81 -1.74 -6.25
CA ASN A 56 -9.86 -0.66 -6.02
C ASN A 56 -10.31 0.24 -4.86
N ASP A 57 -11.21 -0.26 -4.01
CA ASP A 57 -11.78 0.55 -2.93
C ASP A 57 -10.75 0.75 -1.82
N LYS A 58 -9.73 -0.12 -1.75
CA LYS A 58 -8.69 -0.06 -0.73
C LYS A 58 -7.47 0.70 -1.22
N TRP A 59 -6.99 1.60 -0.38
CA TRP A 59 -5.87 2.49 -0.65
C TRP A 59 -4.84 2.42 0.47
N LEU A 60 -3.57 2.32 0.10
CA LEU A 60 -2.45 2.56 1.01
C LEU A 60 -2.30 4.06 1.22
N ASN A 61 -2.53 4.53 2.43
CA ASN A 61 -2.23 5.90 2.83
C ASN A 61 -1.11 5.89 3.86
N TYR A 62 -0.11 6.74 3.70
CA TYR A 62 1.00 6.80 4.62
C TYR A 62 1.59 8.20 4.73
N SER A 63 2.27 8.42 5.86
CA SER A 63 3.19 9.51 6.07
C SER A 63 4.53 8.94 6.51
N SER A 64 5.59 9.47 5.92
CA SER A 64 6.96 9.03 6.11
C SER A 64 7.88 10.25 6.20
N SER A 65 8.74 10.29 7.21
CA SER A 65 9.95 11.11 7.22
C SER A 65 11.13 10.22 7.58
N ILE A 66 12.23 10.39 6.85
CA ILE A 66 13.49 9.66 7.01
C ILE A 66 14.62 10.67 7.26
N ALA A 67 15.70 10.23 7.89
CA ALA A 67 16.91 11.03 8.01
C ALA A 67 17.51 11.33 6.62
N GLU A 68 18.31 12.40 6.52
CA GLU A 68 18.97 12.81 5.26
C GLU A 68 19.82 11.68 4.64
N ASP A 69 20.55 10.95 5.50
CA ASP A 69 21.34 9.76 5.15
C ASP A 69 20.64 8.45 5.56
N GLY A 70 19.32 8.50 5.79
CA GLY A 70 18.51 7.36 6.21
C GLY A 70 18.22 6.38 5.08
N VAL A 71 17.78 5.17 5.44
CA VAL A 71 17.25 4.21 4.47
C VAL A 71 15.81 4.57 4.08
N THR A 72 15.45 4.27 2.84
CA THR A 72 14.05 4.33 2.42
C THR A 72 13.22 3.29 3.16
N ARG A 73 11.89 3.43 3.10
CA ARG A 73 10.95 2.47 3.66
C ARG A 73 10.27 1.63 2.59
N ASN A 74 9.76 0.48 3.01
CA ASN A 74 8.86 -0.36 2.24
C ASN A 74 7.54 -0.58 2.99
N ILE A 75 6.53 -1.00 2.22
CA ILE A 75 5.31 -1.62 2.75
C ILE A 75 5.29 -3.08 2.34
N SER A 76 5.13 -3.96 3.32
CA SER A 76 4.93 -5.39 3.15
C SER A 76 3.50 -5.81 3.47
N VAL A 77 3.05 -6.91 2.87
CA VAL A 77 1.74 -7.53 3.09
C VAL A 77 1.87 -9.02 3.41
N GLU A 78 0.97 -9.55 4.23
CA GLU A 78 0.85 -10.99 4.46
C GLU A 78 -0.59 -11.38 4.86
N ILE A 79 -0.90 -12.67 4.70
CA ILE A 79 -2.10 -13.28 5.28
C ILE A 79 -1.84 -13.54 6.77
N LEU A 80 -2.47 -12.74 7.62
CA LEU A 80 -2.42 -12.89 9.07
C LEU A 80 -3.17 -14.15 9.52
N SER A 81 -4.39 -14.35 9.03
CA SER A 81 -5.23 -15.51 9.36
C SER A 81 -6.29 -15.80 8.30
N GLY A 82 -6.91 -16.98 8.41
CA GLY A 82 -7.78 -17.53 7.38
C GLY A 82 -7.02 -18.26 6.27
N THR A 83 -7.76 -18.79 5.32
CA THR A 83 -7.24 -19.47 4.13
C THR A 83 -8.13 -19.15 2.92
N ALA A 84 -7.52 -19.09 1.74
CA ALA A 84 -8.29 -19.03 0.50
C ALA A 84 -9.19 -20.27 0.37
N PRO A 85 -10.31 -20.17 -0.35
CA PRO A 85 -11.11 -21.35 -0.72
C PRO A 85 -10.23 -22.44 -1.35
N PRO A 86 -10.43 -23.73 -1.02
CA PRO A 86 -9.71 -24.82 -1.67
C PRO A 86 -9.79 -24.74 -3.19
N GLY A 87 -8.67 -25.04 -3.87
CA GLY A 87 -8.58 -24.94 -5.32
C GLY A 87 -8.39 -23.52 -5.87
N THR A 88 -8.23 -22.51 -5.01
CA THR A 88 -8.05 -21.11 -5.42
C THR A 88 -6.80 -20.45 -4.82
N GLU A 89 -6.37 -19.36 -5.44
CA GLU A 89 -5.35 -18.43 -4.95
C GLU A 89 -5.90 -17.01 -4.93
N ILE A 90 -5.49 -16.22 -3.92
CA ILE A 90 -5.78 -14.78 -3.87
C ILE A 90 -4.56 -14.02 -4.38
N THR A 91 -4.81 -13.08 -5.28
CA THR A 91 -3.80 -12.21 -5.88
C THR A 91 -3.99 -10.77 -5.42
N LEU A 92 -2.89 -10.02 -5.34
CA LEU A 92 -2.89 -8.60 -5.02
C LEU A 92 -2.04 -7.85 -6.03
N ASN A 93 -2.58 -6.77 -6.59
CA ASN A 93 -1.85 -5.80 -7.38
C ASN A 93 -1.85 -4.44 -6.66
N THR A 94 -0.67 -3.82 -6.54
CA THR A 94 -0.52 -2.47 -5.96
C THR A 94 -0.35 -1.47 -7.09
N GLY A 95 -1.28 -0.52 -7.21
CA GLY A 95 -1.23 0.48 -8.27
C GLY A 95 -0.19 1.56 -8.05
N SER A 96 0.07 2.33 -9.11
CA SER A 96 0.88 3.55 -9.03
C SER A 96 0.22 4.60 -8.12
N TYR A 97 1.03 5.53 -7.62
CA TYR A 97 0.56 6.63 -6.78
C TYR A 97 -0.52 7.48 -7.48
N VAL A 98 -1.56 7.87 -6.74
CA VAL A 98 -2.59 8.84 -7.12
C VAL A 98 -2.83 9.80 -5.94
N GLY A 99 -3.09 11.07 -6.21
CA GLY A 99 -3.46 12.06 -5.20
C GLY A 99 -2.66 13.35 -5.31
N SER A 100 -2.81 14.21 -4.30
CA SER A 100 -2.18 15.53 -4.20
C SER A 100 -1.18 15.65 -3.05
N GLY A 101 -0.68 14.51 -2.57
CA GLY A 101 0.41 14.43 -1.62
C GLY A 101 1.74 14.90 -2.21
N SER A 102 2.81 14.82 -1.41
CA SER A 102 4.14 15.24 -1.84
C SER A 102 5.21 14.29 -1.33
N GLY A 103 6.34 14.21 -2.04
CA GLY A 103 7.51 13.45 -1.65
C GLY A 103 7.84 12.26 -2.55
N GLN A 104 8.63 11.34 -2.02
CA GLN A 104 9.03 10.11 -2.72
C GLN A 104 8.12 8.95 -2.30
N PHE A 105 7.17 8.59 -3.18
CA PHE A 105 6.11 7.61 -2.90
C PHE A 105 6.54 6.13 -3.05
N GLY A 106 7.75 5.87 -3.50
CA GLY A 106 8.22 4.52 -3.79
C GLY A 106 7.63 3.91 -5.06
N THR A 107 8.03 2.66 -5.32
CA THR A 107 7.72 1.89 -6.53
C THR A 107 6.95 0.63 -6.17
N PRO A 108 5.73 0.42 -6.71
CA PRO A 108 4.96 -0.80 -6.50
C PRO A 108 5.65 -2.05 -7.07
N SER A 109 5.45 -3.20 -6.44
CA SER A 109 5.84 -4.49 -7.02
C SER A 109 4.92 -4.91 -8.17
N GLU A 110 5.33 -5.94 -8.92
CA GLU A 110 4.40 -6.68 -9.77
C GLU A 110 3.29 -7.36 -8.93
N GLN A 111 2.24 -7.83 -9.62
CA GLN A 111 1.17 -8.59 -9.00
C GLN A 111 1.72 -9.83 -8.28
N ILE A 112 1.25 -10.06 -7.06
CA ILE A 112 1.66 -11.20 -6.24
C ILE A 112 0.48 -12.15 -5.95
N THR A 113 0.78 -13.42 -5.70
CA THR A 113 -0.12 -14.31 -4.94
C THR A 113 0.14 -14.08 -3.45
N LEU A 114 -0.92 -13.79 -2.69
CA LEU A 114 -0.84 -13.55 -1.25
C LEU A 114 -0.46 -14.83 -0.49
N LYS A 115 0.46 -14.69 0.46
CA LYS A 115 0.95 -15.78 1.31
C LYS A 115 1.01 -15.33 2.77
N ARG A 116 1.24 -16.28 3.68
CA ARG A 116 1.45 -16.01 5.11
C ARG A 116 2.84 -15.46 5.46
N SER A 117 3.74 -15.41 4.48
CA SER A 117 5.06 -14.80 4.63
C SER A 117 5.00 -13.35 4.13
N PRO A 118 5.65 -12.39 4.81
CA PRO A 118 5.70 -11.01 4.34
C PRO A 118 6.23 -10.88 2.90
N GLN A 119 5.52 -10.10 2.09
CA GLN A 119 5.87 -9.78 0.70
C GLN A 119 5.94 -8.26 0.54
N LYS A 120 7.10 -7.71 0.16
CA LYS A 120 7.24 -6.27 -0.15
C LYS A 120 6.39 -5.94 -1.38
N ILE A 121 5.47 -4.99 -1.25
CA ILE A 121 4.56 -4.55 -2.34
C ILE A 121 4.77 -3.10 -2.76
N LEU A 122 5.49 -2.32 -1.96
CA LEU A 122 5.91 -0.96 -2.26
C LEU A 122 7.28 -0.74 -1.63
N THR A 123 8.26 -0.26 -2.39
CA THR A 123 9.65 -0.08 -1.91
C THR A 123 10.17 1.30 -2.26
N GLY A 124 11.20 1.79 -1.56
CA GLY A 124 11.79 3.09 -1.88
C GLY A 124 10.92 4.30 -1.48
N ILE A 125 10.13 4.19 -0.41
CA ILE A 125 9.37 5.31 0.17
C ILE A 125 10.35 6.21 0.91
N GLY A 126 10.45 7.47 0.50
CA GLY A 126 11.30 8.47 1.17
C GLY A 126 10.50 9.32 2.17
N GLY A 127 10.87 10.59 2.29
CA GLY A 127 10.00 11.59 2.92
C GLY A 127 8.76 11.82 2.05
N ALA A 128 7.58 11.50 2.55
CA ALA A 128 6.33 11.62 1.80
C ALA A 128 5.09 11.69 2.70
N PHE A 129 4.00 12.28 2.19
CA PHE A 129 2.65 12.09 2.72
C PHE A 129 1.68 11.89 1.56
N THR A 130 0.70 10.99 1.72
CA THR A 130 -0.24 10.66 0.64
C THR A 130 -1.53 11.46 0.65
N ASN A 131 -1.86 12.16 1.74
CA ASN A 131 -3.22 12.53 2.17
C ASN A 131 -4.06 11.32 2.61
N ILE A 132 -5.31 11.59 3.03
CA ILE A 132 -6.21 10.62 3.67
C ILE A 132 -7.41 10.34 2.76
N GLY A 133 -7.77 9.06 2.66
CA GLY A 133 -8.99 8.58 2.04
C GLY A 133 -8.74 7.89 0.70
N PRO A 134 -9.83 7.46 0.04
CA PRO A 134 -9.77 6.99 -1.35
C PRO A 134 -9.13 8.02 -2.27
N GLN A 135 -8.57 7.56 -3.40
CA GLN A 135 -7.90 8.39 -4.42
C GLN A 135 -6.63 9.11 -3.94
N ASN A 136 -6.09 8.71 -2.80
CA ASN A 136 -4.85 9.20 -2.24
C ASN A 136 -3.93 8.01 -1.97
N GLY A 137 -2.65 8.08 -2.35
CA GLY A 137 -1.69 6.99 -2.20
C GLY A 137 -1.82 5.91 -3.28
N HIS A 138 -1.72 4.64 -2.92
CA HIS A 138 -1.68 3.52 -3.88
C HIS A 138 -2.96 2.67 -3.80
N PRO A 139 -3.71 2.48 -4.89
CA PRO A 139 -4.86 1.60 -4.89
C PRO A 139 -4.41 0.14 -4.82
N LEU A 140 -5.20 -0.69 -4.15
CA LEU A 140 -4.98 -2.12 -3.98
C LEU A 140 -6.08 -2.87 -4.71
N SER A 141 -5.73 -3.77 -5.62
CA SER A 141 -6.68 -4.60 -6.38
C SER A 141 -6.52 -6.07 -5.99
N TYR A 142 -7.58 -6.69 -5.49
CA TYR A 142 -7.56 -8.10 -5.05
C TYR A 142 -8.29 -9.02 -6.03
N GLY A 143 -7.64 -10.06 -6.54
CA GLY A 143 -8.26 -11.04 -7.43
C GLY A 143 -8.31 -12.44 -6.83
N ILE A 144 -9.19 -13.29 -7.35
CA ILE A 144 -9.22 -14.73 -7.09
C ILE A 144 -8.94 -15.50 -8.38
N GLN A 145 -8.05 -16.48 -8.30
CA GLN A 145 -7.70 -17.36 -9.41
C GLN A 145 -8.03 -18.81 -9.05
N ILE A 146 -8.73 -19.51 -9.93
CA ILE A 146 -8.97 -20.96 -9.78
C ILE A 146 -7.73 -21.70 -10.29
N LYS A 147 -7.14 -22.53 -9.44
CA LYS A 147 -5.95 -23.35 -9.72
C LYS A 147 -6.28 -24.83 -9.87
N ASN A 148 -7.29 -25.32 -9.17
CA ASN A 148 -7.70 -26.72 -9.22
C ASN A 148 -9.21 -26.84 -9.05
N TYR A 149 -9.91 -27.20 -10.14
CA TYR A 149 -11.36 -27.37 -10.15
C TYR A 149 -11.84 -28.51 -9.25
N ASP A 150 -11.07 -29.58 -9.11
CA ASP A 150 -11.47 -30.78 -8.34
C ASP A 150 -11.62 -30.49 -6.85
N LEU A 151 -10.97 -29.43 -6.37
CA LEU A 151 -11.01 -28.98 -4.98
C LEU A 151 -12.09 -27.94 -4.72
N LEU A 152 -12.75 -27.42 -5.75
CA LEU A 152 -13.81 -26.44 -5.56
C LEU A 152 -14.99 -27.10 -4.86
N SER A 153 -15.38 -26.50 -3.73
CA SER A 153 -16.58 -26.88 -3.00
C SER A 153 -17.46 -25.65 -2.87
N PHE A 154 -18.77 -25.83 -3.02
CA PHE A 154 -19.69 -24.83 -2.49
C PHE A 154 -19.57 -24.92 -0.96
N GLN A 155 -18.89 -23.96 -0.36
CA GLN A 155 -18.82 -23.81 1.09
C GLN A 155 -19.20 -22.37 1.43
N GLU A 156 -19.70 -22.18 2.64
CA GLU A 156 -20.01 -20.84 3.15
C GLU A 156 -18.73 -20.00 3.32
N ASN A 157 -18.89 -18.70 3.10
CA ASN A 157 -17.91 -17.61 3.16
C ASN A 157 -16.53 -17.94 3.76
N HIS A 158 -15.49 -17.86 2.94
CA HIS A 158 -14.10 -17.84 3.41
C HIS A 158 -13.69 -16.40 3.77
N ILE A 159 -13.12 -16.21 4.97
CA ILE A 159 -12.63 -14.90 5.42
C ILE A 159 -11.11 -14.98 5.59
N LEU A 160 -10.43 -13.99 5.03
CA LEU A 160 -8.99 -13.76 5.16
C LEU A 160 -8.74 -12.44 5.89
N PHE A 161 -7.81 -12.45 6.84
CA PHE A 161 -7.30 -11.23 7.46
C PHE A 161 -5.91 -10.95 6.91
N ILE A 162 -5.72 -9.74 6.40
CA ILE A 162 -4.50 -9.31 5.73
C ILE A 162 -3.88 -8.19 6.56
N SER A 163 -2.60 -8.32 6.89
CA SER A 163 -1.82 -7.28 7.56
C SER A 163 -0.94 -6.54 6.57
N TYR A 164 -0.73 -5.26 6.83
CA TYR A 164 0.20 -4.40 6.11
C TYR A 164 1.15 -3.75 7.11
N THR A 165 2.43 -3.70 6.78
CA THR A 165 3.48 -3.17 7.65
C THR A 165 4.35 -2.21 6.87
N ILE A 166 4.57 -1.00 7.41
CA ILE A 166 5.60 -0.09 6.95
C ILE A 166 6.86 -0.28 7.80
N SER A 167 8.02 -0.40 7.16
CA SER A 167 9.31 -0.57 7.83
C SER A 167 10.45 -0.04 6.97
N ASP A 168 11.60 0.17 7.57
CA ASP A 168 12.84 0.47 6.85
C ASP A 168 13.22 -0.67 5.88
N ASP A 169 13.89 -0.34 4.78
CA ASP A 169 14.28 -1.28 3.72
C ASP A 169 15.37 -2.29 4.08
#